data_AF-A0A2V5M5B0-F1
#
_entry.id   AF-A0A2V5M5B0-F1
#
_cell.length_a   1.000
_cell.length_b   1.000
_cell.length_c   1.000
_cell.angle_alpha   90.00
_cell.angle_beta   90.00
_cell.angle_gamma   90.00
#
_symmetry.space_group_name_H-M   'P 1'
#
loop_
_entity.id
_entity.type
_entity.pdbx_description
1 polymer ?
#
loop_
_entity_poly.entity_id
_entity_poly.type
_entity_poly.pdbx_seq_one_letter_code
_entity_poly.pdbx_strand_id
1 'polypeptide(L)'
;MNNSPTTLQQIRPQLPVRFFNGFGALLEKTSIPWTRTFATDLIETAKRRCGIDDFGEGDFFEALSRLLDSCQDEAQLNLIGKIALKTDVLETLCARLQMKRDRQLYPDITRQKIRQPLFIVGLPRSGTSVLHRLLGADPEHRSPLMWEVRSPSPPTRADEKRRIQSATQSCKFFNWLVPTFRCAHVVGAEVPQECVSLMTPTFLSDQFDAMYYVPSYRTWFFRQDLRPAYEYHR
;
A
#
# COMPACT_ATOMS: atom_id res chain seq x y z
N MET A 1 -33.26 -27.95 3.23
CA MET A 1 -32.46 -26.84 2.72
C MET A 1 -31.16 -26.81 3.51
N ASN A 2 -30.07 -27.27 2.92
CA ASN A 2 -28.75 -27.21 3.56
C ASN A 2 -28.33 -25.74 3.61
N ASN A 3 -28.21 -25.19 4.82
CA ASN A 3 -27.57 -23.90 5.06
C ASN A 3 -26.07 -24.08 4.80
N SER A 4 -25.67 -24.10 3.52
CA SER A 4 -24.28 -23.88 3.17
C SER A 4 -23.90 -22.49 3.69
N PRO A 5 -22.90 -22.39 4.58
CA PRO A 5 -22.37 -21.11 5.02
C PRO A 5 -22.08 -20.24 3.79
N THR A 6 -22.61 -19.02 3.75
CA THR A 6 -22.12 -18.01 2.79
C THR A 6 -20.59 -17.94 2.90
N THR A 7 -19.89 -17.77 1.78
CA THR A 7 -18.41 -17.85 1.66
C THR A 7 -17.63 -17.06 2.71
N LEU A 8 -18.26 -16.06 3.34
CA LEU A 8 -17.74 -15.28 4.46
C LEU A 8 -17.55 -16.07 5.78
N GLN A 9 -18.37 -17.09 6.06
CA GLN A 9 -18.32 -17.86 7.31
C GLN A 9 -17.11 -18.79 7.44
N GLN A 10 -16.31 -18.96 6.38
CA GLN A 10 -15.12 -19.80 6.37
C GLN A 10 -13.80 -19.03 6.56
N ILE A 11 -13.83 -17.70 6.69
CA ILE A 11 -12.60 -16.90 6.84
C ILE A 11 -12.27 -16.78 8.33
N ARG A 12 -11.77 -17.86 8.94
CA ARG A 12 -11.21 -17.81 10.30
C ARG A 12 -9.72 -17.50 10.22
N PRO A 13 -9.24 -16.40 10.84
CA PRO A 13 -7.81 -16.12 10.91
C PRO A 13 -7.09 -17.26 11.64
N GLN A 14 -5.82 -17.49 11.29
CA GLN A 14 -5.03 -18.57 11.86
C GLN A 14 -4.96 -18.46 13.39
N LEU A 15 -4.91 -19.60 14.09
CA LEU A 15 -4.93 -19.66 15.56
C LEU A 15 -3.92 -18.69 16.22
N PRO A 16 -2.65 -18.58 15.77
CA PRO A 16 -1.71 -17.62 16.35
C PRO A 16 -2.17 -16.17 16.25
N VAL A 17 -2.72 -15.76 15.10
CA VAL A 17 -3.26 -14.40 14.87
C VAL A 17 -4.42 -14.12 15.83
N ARG A 18 -5.27 -15.12 16.09
CA ARG A 18 -6.36 -15.01 17.06
C ARG A 18 -5.85 -14.86 18.49
N PHE A 19 -4.81 -15.60 18.87
CA PHE A 19 -4.18 -15.46 20.18
C PHE A 19 -3.55 -14.08 20.37
N PHE A 20 -2.81 -13.58 19.38
CA PHE A 20 -2.25 -12.22 19.42
C PHE A 20 -3.34 -11.14 19.50
N ASN A 21 -4.41 -11.27 18.71
CA ASN A 21 -5.54 -10.35 18.79
C ASN A 21 -6.27 -10.43 20.14
N GLY A 22 -6.45 -11.63 20.69
CA GLY A 22 -7.05 -11.84 22.00
C GLY A 22 -6.21 -11.24 23.13
N PHE A 23 -4.89 -11.39 23.08
CA PHE A 23 -3.96 -10.77 24.01
C PHE A 23 -3.96 -9.25 23.87
N GLY A 24 -3.99 -8.73 22.63
CA GLY A 24 -4.13 -7.29 22.36
C GLY A 24 -5.43 -6.72 22.92
N ALA A 25 -6.57 -7.40 22.72
CA ALA A 25 -7.85 -6.99 23.27
C ALA A 25 -7.88 -7.04 24.82
N LEU A 26 -7.13 -7.96 25.43
CA LEU A 26 -6.95 -7.99 26.88
C LEU A 26 -6.10 -6.81 27.36
N LEU A 27 -5.01 -6.49 26.66
CA LEU A 27 -4.15 -5.34 26.97
C LEU A 27 -4.86 -3.98 26.81
N GLU A 28 -5.73 -3.85 25.80
CA GLU A 28 -6.58 -2.65 25.62
C GLU A 28 -7.56 -2.46 26.78
N LYS A 29 -8.01 -3.55 27.42
CA LYS A 29 -8.85 -3.50 28.63
C LYS A 29 -8.05 -3.18 29.90
N THR A 30 -6.73 -3.38 29.90
CA THR A 30 -5.86 -3.21 31.07
C THR A 30 -5.00 -1.93 31.02
N SER A 31 -5.48 -0.84 30.43
CA SER A 31 -4.92 0.51 30.58
C SER A 31 -3.64 0.85 29.79
N ILE A 32 -3.37 0.23 28.62
CA ILE A 32 -2.47 0.84 27.63
C ILE A 32 -3.34 1.52 26.56
N PRO A 33 -3.71 2.81 26.72
CA PRO A 33 -4.40 3.53 25.66
C PRO A 33 -3.47 3.61 24.46
N TRP A 34 -3.87 2.97 23.36
CA TRP A 34 -3.16 3.17 22.10
C TRP A 34 -3.30 4.64 21.72
N THR A 35 -2.19 5.38 21.73
CA THR A 35 -2.21 6.82 21.51
C THR A 35 -2.67 7.11 20.09
N ARG A 36 -3.53 8.12 19.93
CA ARG A 36 -3.92 8.63 18.62
C ARG A 36 -2.64 8.96 17.85
N THR A 37 -2.55 8.43 16.65
CA THR A 37 -1.43 8.63 15.74
C THR A 37 -1.74 9.84 14.87
N PHE A 38 -0.91 10.87 14.99
CA PHE A 38 -1.03 12.08 14.19
C PHE A 38 -0.12 12.02 12.96
N ALA A 39 -0.54 12.65 11.87
CA ALA A 39 0.24 12.75 10.63
C ALA A 39 1.64 13.32 10.89
N THR A 40 1.73 14.36 11.74
CA THR A 40 2.99 14.99 12.16
C THR A 40 3.98 14.00 12.78
N ASP A 41 3.50 13.11 13.65
CA ASP A 41 4.36 12.15 14.34
C ASP A 41 4.94 11.11 13.38
N LEU A 42 4.13 10.66 12.43
CA LEU A 42 4.56 9.72 11.40
C LEU A 42 5.52 10.36 10.40
N ILE A 43 5.27 11.61 10.01
CA ILE A 43 6.17 12.40 9.16
C ILE A 43 7.53 12.55 9.83
N GLU A 44 7.58 13.00 11.08
CA GLU A 44 8.84 13.16 11.81
C GLU A 44 9.55 11.81 12.06
N THR A 45 8.78 10.75 12.26
CA THR A 45 9.36 9.40 12.36
C THR A 45 9.95 8.93 11.04
N ALA A 46 9.29 9.18 9.90
CA ALA A 46 9.81 8.85 8.58
C ALA A 46 11.09 9.65 8.28
N LYS A 47 11.11 10.96 8.59
CA LYS A 47 12.31 11.79 8.44
C LYS A 47 13.49 11.23 9.22
N ARG A 48 13.30 10.89 10.51
CA ARG A 48 14.34 10.27 11.34
C ARG A 48 14.82 8.94 10.80
N ARG A 49 13.91 8.09 10.31
CA ARG A 49 14.26 6.77 9.74
C ARG A 49 15.09 6.88 8.46
N CYS A 50 14.79 7.87 7.62
CA CYS A 50 15.46 8.05 6.34
C CYS A 50 16.69 8.96 6.42
N GLY A 51 16.77 9.84 7.42
CA GLY A 51 17.74 10.94 7.45
C GLY A 51 17.51 11.97 6.34
N ILE A 52 16.25 12.13 5.90
CA ILE A 52 15.83 13.01 4.79
C ILE A 52 14.59 13.77 5.26
N ASP A 53 14.50 15.06 4.97
CA ASP A 53 13.38 15.92 5.38
C ASP A 53 12.58 16.54 4.21
N ASP A 54 13.05 16.39 2.98
CA ASP A 54 12.40 16.85 1.75
C ASP A 54 11.47 15.78 1.15
N PHE A 55 10.16 15.99 1.30
CA PHE A 55 9.11 15.15 0.71
C PHE A 55 8.73 15.54 -0.72
N GLY A 56 9.38 16.55 -1.31
CA GLY A 56 9.06 17.07 -2.63
C GLY A 56 7.79 17.91 -2.68
N GLU A 57 7.37 18.21 -3.92
CA GLU A 57 6.22 19.07 -4.20
C GLU A 57 4.88 18.35 -4.01
N GLY A 58 3.82 19.12 -3.81
CA GLY A 58 2.46 18.63 -3.59
C GLY A 58 2.13 18.42 -2.12
N ASP A 59 0.94 18.88 -1.73
CA ASP A 59 0.43 18.69 -0.38
C ASP A 59 -0.18 17.28 -0.24
N PHE A 60 0.43 16.48 0.63
CA PHE A 60 -0.06 15.16 1.02
C PHE A 60 -0.56 15.12 2.46
N PHE A 61 -0.40 16.21 3.21
CA PHE A 61 -0.66 16.26 4.64
C PHE A 61 -2.16 16.15 4.93
N GLU A 62 -3.00 16.87 4.19
CA GLU A 62 -4.46 16.75 4.35
C GLU A 62 -4.92 15.32 4.06
N ALA A 63 -4.51 14.76 2.92
CA ALA A 63 -4.88 13.41 2.51
C ALA A 63 -4.48 12.34 3.54
N LEU A 64 -3.24 12.42 4.05
CA LEU A 64 -2.75 11.58 5.14
C LEU A 64 -3.57 11.76 6.42
N SER A 65 -3.86 13.00 6.81
CA SER A 65 -4.61 13.29 8.04
C SER A 65 -6.03 12.73 7.97
N ARG A 66 -6.73 12.94 6.83
CA ARG A 66 -8.06 12.39 6.57
C ARG A 66 -8.08 10.86 6.62
N LEU A 67 -7.06 10.22 6.05
CA LEU A 67 -6.92 8.77 6.11
C LEU A 67 -6.75 8.28 7.55
N LEU A 68 -5.84 8.88 8.30
CA LEU A 68 -5.58 8.50 9.70
C LEU A 68 -6.81 8.71 10.59
N ASP A 69 -7.53 9.83 10.43
CA ASP A 69 -8.76 10.09 11.17
C ASP A 69 -9.81 9.02 10.87
N SER A 70 -10.09 8.74 9.60
CA SER A 70 -11.06 7.70 9.21
C SER A 70 -10.64 6.31 9.70
N CYS A 71 -9.36 5.96 9.62
CA CYS A 71 -8.86 4.69 10.17
C CYS A 71 -9.04 4.56 11.69
N GLN A 72 -8.81 5.64 12.43
CA GLN A 72 -8.86 5.61 13.89
C GLN A 72 -10.29 5.65 14.43
N ASP A 73 -11.15 6.40 13.75
CA ASP A 73 -12.52 6.68 14.22
C ASP A 73 -13.52 5.65 13.66
N GLU A 74 -13.26 5.06 12.49
CA GLU A 74 -14.26 4.27 11.75
C GLU A 74 -13.81 2.83 11.44
N ALA A 75 -12.52 2.57 11.22
CA ALA A 75 -12.07 1.28 10.68
C ALA A 75 -12.07 0.10 11.67
N GLN A 76 -12.35 0.33 12.96
CA GLN A 76 -12.41 -0.69 14.02
C GLN A 76 -11.21 -1.65 14.03
N LEU A 77 -10.00 -1.10 13.83
CA LEU A 77 -8.78 -1.89 13.73
C LEU A 77 -8.45 -2.56 15.06
N ASN A 78 -8.15 -3.86 15.03
CA ASN A 78 -7.52 -4.56 16.14
C ASN A 78 -6.02 -4.20 16.24
N LEU A 79 -5.34 -4.69 17.28
CA LEU A 79 -3.92 -4.41 17.50
C LEU A 79 -3.04 -4.69 16.27
N ILE A 80 -3.25 -5.82 15.59
CA ILE A 80 -2.49 -6.17 14.38
C ILE A 80 -2.79 -5.18 13.26
N GLY A 81 -4.05 -4.81 13.05
CA GLY A 81 -4.46 -3.82 12.06
C GLY A 81 -3.87 -2.44 12.32
N LYS A 82 -3.82 -2.02 13.58
CA LYS A 82 -3.20 -0.74 14.01
C LYS A 82 -1.69 -0.73 13.73
N ILE A 83 -1.00 -1.83 14.03
CA ILE A 83 0.44 -1.99 13.71
C ILE A 83 0.67 -1.99 12.21
N ALA A 84 -0.16 -2.72 11.44
CA ALA A 84 -0.09 -2.77 9.99
C ALA A 84 -0.27 -1.38 9.37
N LEU A 85 -1.33 -0.64 9.75
CA LEU A 85 -1.57 0.73 9.30
C LEU A 85 -0.36 1.64 9.55
N LYS A 86 0.17 1.63 10.78
CA LYS A 86 1.33 2.46 11.12
C LYS A 86 2.56 2.08 10.29
N THR A 87 2.74 0.79 10.01
CA THR A 87 3.86 0.29 9.21
C THR A 87 3.71 0.73 7.76
N ASP A 88 2.54 0.49 7.15
CA ASP A 88 2.24 0.83 5.75
C ASP A 88 2.35 2.33 5.50
N VAL A 89 1.83 3.18 6.40
CA VAL A 89 1.94 4.64 6.29
C VAL A 89 3.40 5.10 6.42
N LEU A 90 4.16 4.55 7.36
CA LEU A 90 5.58 4.88 7.51
C LEU A 90 6.40 4.44 6.30
N GLU A 91 6.15 3.24 5.76
CA GLU A 91 6.80 2.76 4.54
C GLU A 91 6.47 3.66 3.35
N THR A 92 5.21 4.09 3.22
CA THR A 92 4.77 5.02 2.17
C THR A 92 5.46 6.38 2.27
N LEU A 93 5.57 6.94 3.48
CA LEU A 93 6.28 8.20 3.74
C LEU A 93 7.79 8.08 3.45
N CYS A 94 8.41 6.98 3.89
CA CYS A 94 9.81 6.69 3.60
C CYS A 94 10.05 6.55 2.09
N ALA A 95 9.16 5.86 1.37
CA ALA A 95 9.23 5.73 -0.07
C ALA A 95 9.15 7.10 -0.76
N ARG A 96 8.26 7.99 -0.30
CA ARG A 96 8.16 9.38 -0.79
C ARG A 96 9.48 10.15 -0.63
N LEU A 97 10.08 10.13 0.57
CA LEU A 97 11.36 10.77 0.85
C LEU A 97 12.48 10.22 -0.06
N GLN A 98 12.54 8.90 -0.18
CA GLN A 98 13.56 8.24 -0.99
C GLN A 98 13.40 8.56 -2.48
N MET A 99 12.17 8.54 -3.01
CA MET A 99 11.89 8.91 -4.40
C MET A 99 12.26 10.37 -4.69
N LYS A 100 11.99 11.30 -3.76
CA LYS A 100 12.40 12.69 -3.92
C LYS A 100 13.93 12.82 -3.99
N ARG A 101 14.65 12.19 -3.06
CA ARG A 101 16.12 12.12 -3.07
C ARG A 101 16.62 11.51 -4.38
N ASP A 102 16.04 10.41 -4.82
CA ASP A 102 16.47 9.71 -6.03
C ASP A 102 16.25 10.58 -7.29
N ARG A 103 15.18 11.38 -7.37
CA ARG A 103 15.01 12.34 -8.48
C ARG A 103 16.09 13.43 -8.50
N GLN A 104 16.68 13.79 -7.35
CA GLN A 104 17.82 14.71 -7.28
C GLN A 104 19.13 14.02 -7.66
N LEU A 105 19.35 12.78 -7.20
CA LEU A 105 20.56 12.01 -7.48
C LEU A 105 20.64 11.50 -8.93
N TYR A 106 19.49 11.23 -9.55
CA TYR A 106 19.37 10.66 -10.88
C TYR A 106 18.49 11.56 -11.77
N PRO A 107 18.98 12.76 -12.17
CA PRO A 107 18.20 13.73 -12.93
C PRO A 107 17.71 13.20 -14.29
N ASP A 108 18.39 12.19 -14.85
CA ASP A 108 17.97 11.49 -16.08
C ASP A 108 16.58 10.85 -16.00
N ILE A 109 16.08 10.54 -14.80
CA ILE A 109 14.73 10.01 -14.60
C ILE A 109 13.70 11.00 -15.16
N THR A 110 13.87 12.29 -14.88
CA THR A 110 12.93 13.34 -15.33
C THR A 110 12.94 13.55 -16.85
N ARG A 111 14.02 13.12 -17.53
CA ARG A 111 14.18 13.18 -18.98
C ARG A 111 13.58 11.98 -19.71
N GLN A 112 13.23 10.92 -19.00
CA GLN A 112 12.63 9.72 -19.60
C GLN A 112 11.29 10.06 -20.24
N LYS A 113 11.09 9.57 -21.48
CA LYS A 113 9.85 9.76 -22.23
C LYS A 113 9.07 8.45 -22.26
N ILE A 114 7.97 8.41 -21.52
CA ILE A 114 6.98 7.33 -21.61
C ILE A 114 6.15 7.57 -22.87
N ARG A 115 6.34 6.76 -23.91
CA ARG A 115 5.64 6.89 -25.19
C ARG A 115 4.48 5.91 -25.24
N GLN A 116 3.29 6.41 -25.59
CA GLN A 116 2.09 5.59 -25.84
C GLN A 116 1.80 4.54 -24.74
N PRO A 117 1.73 4.94 -23.45
CA PRO A 117 1.41 3.99 -22.38
C PRO A 117 0.01 3.40 -22.56
N LEU A 118 -0.12 2.10 -22.30
CA LEU A 118 -1.41 1.41 -22.27
C LEU A 118 -1.96 1.40 -20.84
N PHE A 119 -3.19 1.84 -20.66
CA PHE A 119 -3.90 1.80 -19.39
C PHE A 119 -5.05 0.80 -19.46
N ILE A 120 -5.13 -0.08 -18.46
CA ILE A 120 -6.24 -1.01 -18.28
C ILE A 120 -7.10 -0.46 -17.15
N VAL A 121 -8.34 -0.12 -17.45
CA VAL A 121 -9.31 0.41 -16.47
C VAL A 121 -10.53 -0.50 -16.47
N GLY A 122 -11.03 -0.82 -15.29
CA GLY A 122 -12.22 -1.65 -15.12
C GLY A 122 -12.54 -1.87 -13.66
N LEU A 123 -13.75 -2.35 -13.39
CA LEU A 123 -14.16 -2.70 -12.04
C LEU A 123 -13.36 -3.91 -11.52
N PRO A 124 -13.15 -4.02 -10.20
CA PRO A 124 -12.64 -5.24 -9.61
C PRO A 124 -13.44 -6.46 -10.09
N ARG A 125 -12.75 -7.57 -10.35
CA ARG A 125 -13.35 -8.84 -10.81
C ARG A 125 -13.88 -8.86 -12.26
N SER A 126 -13.49 -7.90 -13.10
CA SER A 126 -13.84 -7.87 -14.54
C SER A 126 -12.80 -8.52 -15.47
N GLY A 127 -11.78 -9.19 -14.93
CA GLY A 127 -10.73 -9.85 -15.72
C GLY A 127 -9.53 -8.96 -16.07
N THR A 128 -9.46 -7.73 -15.54
CA THR A 128 -8.34 -6.79 -15.74
C THR A 128 -6.99 -7.40 -15.39
N SER A 129 -6.88 -8.19 -14.32
CA SER A 129 -5.62 -8.85 -13.93
C SER A 129 -5.14 -9.88 -14.96
N VAL A 130 -6.06 -10.58 -15.64
CA VAL A 130 -5.72 -11.54 -16.70
C VAL A 130 -5.21 -10.78 -17.92
N LEU A 131 -5.93 -9.73 -18.33
CA LEU A 131 -5.53 -8.87 -19.45
C LEU A 131 -4.17 -8.21 -19.19
N HIS A 132 -3.94 -7.71 -17.98
CA HIS A 132 -2.67 -7.07 -17.60
C HIS A 132 -1.48 -8.02 -17.75
N ARG A 133 -1.64 -9.28 -17.33
CA ARG A 133 -0.59 -10.31 -17.49
C ARG A 133 -0.37 -10.71 -18.93
N LEU A 134 -1.45 -10.83 -19.69
CA LEU A 134 -1.38 -11.20 -21.10
C LEU A 134 -0.60 -10.14 -21.89
N LEU A 135 -0.92 -8.86 -21.69
CA LEU A 135 -0.21 -7.76 -22.35
C LEU A 135 1.23 -7.61 -21.83
N GLY A 136 1.46 -7.83 -20.54
CA GLY A 136 2.79 -7.77 -19.92
C GLY A 136 3.69 -8.98 -20.20
N ALA A 137 3.20 -10.01 -20.90
CA ALA A 137 4.02 -11.15 -21.32
C ALA A 137 4.84 -10.85 -22.58
N ASP A 138 4.52 -9.78 -23.30
CA ASP A 138 5.31 -9.30 -24.44
C ASP A 138 6.64 -8.70 -23.92
N PRO A 139 7.82 -9.16 -24.37
CA PRO A 139 9.11 -8.63 -23.94
C PRO A 139 9.34 -7.16 -24.31
N GLU A 140 8.60 -6.62 -25.28
CA GLU A 140 8.65 -5.21 -25.65
C GLU A 140 7.77 -4.33 -24.74
N HIS A 141 6.94 -4.94 -23.88
CA HIS A 141 6.13 -4.26 -22.88
C HIS A 141 6.74 -4.32 -21.47
N ARG A 142 6.43 -3.30 -20.67
CA ARG A 142 6.90 -3.20 -19.28
C ARG A 142 5.76 -2.82 -18.35
N SER A 143 5.51 -3.66 -17.35
CA SER A 143 4.59 -3.37 -16.23
C SER A 143 5.33 -3.31 -14.90
N PRO A 144 5.12 -2.28 -14.05
CA PRO A 144 5.74 -2.22 -12.72
C PRO A 144 5.50 -3.51 -11.93
N LEU A 145 6.56 -4.11 -11.40
CA LEU A 145 6.49 -5.34 -10.62
C LEU A 145 6.30 -5.01 -9.15
N MET A 146 5.65 -5.90 -8.40
CA MET A 146 5.38 -5.71 -6.97
C MET A 146 6.63 -5.35 -6.15
N TRP A 147 7.78 -5.95 -6.43
CA TRP A 147 9.03 -5.63 -5.72
C TRP A 147 9.56 -4.22 -6.02
N GLU A 148 9.34 -3.71 -7.23
CA GLU A 148 9.73 -2.36 -7.62
C GLU A 148 8.80 -1.33 -6.98
N VAL A 149 7.50 -1.59 -7.01
CA VAL A 149 6.49 -0.69 -6.42
C VAL A 149 6.63 -0.62 -4.90
N ARG A 150 6.88 -1.75 -4.23
CA ARG A 150 7.08 -1.80 -2.77
C ARG A 150 8.34 -1.06 -2.32
N SER A 151 9.40 -1.13 -3.10
CA SER A 151 10.68 -0.56 -2.70
C SER A 151 11.30 0.11 -3.92
N PRO A 152 10.85 1.32 -4.32
CA PRO A 152 11.27 1.96 -5.57
C PRO A 152 12.71 2.48 -5.55
N SER A 153 13.27 2.69 -4.35
CA SER A 153 14.64 3.17 -4.13
C SER A 153 15.61 2.01 -3.83
N PRO A 154 16.86 2.04 -4.36
CA PRO A 154 17.33 2.96 -5.39
C PRO A 154 16.71 2.62 -6.76
N PRO A 155 16.65 3.58 -7.71
CA PRO A 155 16.06 3.36 -9.04
C PRO A 155 16.99 2.56 -9.96
N THR A 156 18.18 2.19 -9.47
CA THR A 156 19.16 1.36 -10.17
C THR A 156 18.92 -0.12 -9.87
N ARG A 157 19.61 -1.01 -10.60
CA ARG A 157 19.62 -2.46 -10.32
C ARG A 157 20.47 -2.84 -9.10
N ALA A 158 20.93 -1.86 -8.31
CA ALA A 158 21.64 -2.13 -7.08
C ALA A 158 20.73 -2.90 -6.10
N ASP A 159 21.29 -3.94 -5.47
CA ASP A 159 20.60 -4.80 -4.50
C ASP A 159 19.28 -5.43 -5.01
N GLU A 160 19.09 -5.55 -6.33
CA GLU A 160 17.87 -6.09 -6.96
C GLU A 160 17.46 -7.44 -6.35
N LYS A 161 18.40 -8.40 -6.27
CA LYS A 161 18.14 -9.72 -5.66
C LYS A 161 17.66 -9.61 -4.21
N ARG A 162 18.22 -8.69 -3.42
CA ARG A 162 17.83 -8.47 -2.03
C ARG A 162 16.42 -7.86 -1.94
N ARG A 163 16.09 -6.92 -2.82
CA ARG A 163 14.75 -6.30 -2.91
C ARG A 163 13.69 -7.32 -3.32
N ILE A 164 13.97 -8.15 -4.32
CA ILE A 164 13.09 -9.26 -4.74
C ILE A 164 12.90 -10.25 -3.59
N GLN A 165 13.96 -10.62 -2.88
CA GLN A 165 13.89 -11.53 -1.75
C GLN A 165 13.07 -10.94 -0.58
N SER A 166 13.27 -9.67 -0.25
CA SER A 166 12.48 -8.96 0.75
C SER A 166 10.99 -8.92 0.36
N ALA A 167 10.68 -8.54 -0.88
CA ALA A 167 9.31 -8.55 -1.37
C ALA A 167 8.68 -9.96 -1.34
N THR A 168 9.47 -10.99 -1.65
CA THR A 168 9.06 -12.40 -1.57
C THR A 168 8.72 -12.81 -0.14
N GLN A 169 9.55 -12.43 0.84
CA GLN A 169 9.31 -12.72 2.25
C GLN A 169 8.04 -12.03 2.74
N SER A 170 7.86 -10.74 2.44
CA SER A 170 6.65 -9.99 2.79
C SER A 170 5.40 -10.58 2.13
N CYS A 171 5.49 -11.04 0.87
CA CYS A 171 4.40 -11.78 0.23
C CYS A 171 4.10 -13.08 0.98
N LYS A 172 5.11 -13.88 1.37
CA LYS A 172 4.91 -15.11 2.14
C LYS A 172 4.26 -14.84 3.50
N PHE A 173 4.71 -13.80 4.19
CA PHE A 173 4.14 -13.39 5.47
C PHE A 173 2.68 -12.95 5.35
N PHE A 174 2.36 -12.10 4.37
CA PHE A 174 0.99 -11.71 4.08
C PHE A 174 0.09 -12.91 3.78
N ASN A 175 0.58 -13.86 2.98
CA ASN A 175 -0.15 -15.09 2.67
C ASN A 175 -0.30 -16.02 3.87
N TRP A 176 0.60 -15.97 4.85
CA TRP A 176 0.43 -16.70 6.10
C TRP A 176 -0.64 -16.05 6.98
N LEU A 177 -0.67 -14.72 7.05
CA LEU A 177 -1.70 -13.95 7.77
C LEU A 177 -3.10 -14.12 7.18
N VAL A 178 -3.20 -14.05 5.84
CA VAL A 178 -4.47 -14.07 5.09
C VAL A 178 -4.43 -15.13 3.98
N PRO A 179 -4.41 -16.43 4.32
CA PRO A 179 -4.18 -17.49 3.34
C PRO A 179 -5.25 -17.58 2.25
N THR A 180 -6.49 -17.22 2.57
CA THR A 180 -7.62 -17.20 1.62
C THR A 180 -7.52 -16.08 0.59
N PHE A 181 -6.69 -15.05 0.83
CA PHE A 181 -6.54 -13.94 -0.11
C PHE A 181 -6.02 -14.41 -1.47
N ARG A 182 -5.16 -15.43 -1.50
CA ARG A 182 -4.63 -16.02 -2.73
C ARG A 182 -5.70 -16.55 -3.68
N CYS A 183 -6.85 -16.97 -3.15
CA CYS A 183 -7.97 -17.46 -3.97
C CYS A 183 -8.60 -16.32 -4.78
N ALA A 184 -8.52 -15.08 -4.28
CA ALA A 184 -9.07 -13.92 -4.95
C ALA A 184 -7.99 -13.17 -5.75
N HIS A 185 -6.78 -13.05 -5.21
CA HIS A 185 -5.74 -12.20 -5.77
C HIS A 185 -4.40 -12.93 -5.76
N VAL A 186 -3.75 -12.98 -6.92
CA VAL A 186 -2.43 -13.57 -7.01
C VAL A 186 -1.41 -12.61 -6.41
N VAL A 187 -0.56 -13.12 -5.53
CA VAL A 187 0.45 -12.35 -4.80
C VAL A 187 1.83 -12.93 -5.11
N GLY A 188 2.75 -12.11 -5.60
CA GLY A 188 4.13 -12.49 -5.86
C GLY A 188 5.01 -11.27 -6.07
N ALA A 189 6.32 -11.40 -5.78
CA ALA A 189 7.26 -10.29 -5.88
C ALA A 189 7.42 -9.78 -7.32
N GLU A 190 7.38 -10.69 -8.29
CA GLU A 190 7.57 -10.41 -9.72
C GLU A 190 6.24 -10.45 -10.49
N VAL A 191 5.13 -10.19 -9.81
CA VAL A 191 3.81 -10.05 -10.44
C VAL A 191 3.60 -8.58 -10.79
N PRO A 192 3.05 -8.26 -11.99
CA PRO A 192 2.66 -6.90 -12.35
C PRO A 192 1.70 -6.29 -11.32
N GLN A 193 1.95 -5.05 -10.93
CA GLN A 193 1.23 -4.34 -9.88
C GLN A 193 0.36 -3.21 -10.43
N GLU A 194 -0.72 -2.93 -9.71
CA GLU A 194 -1.72 -1.91 -10.08
C GLU A 194 -1.21 -0.48 -9.80
N CYS A 195 -1.68 0.47 -10.60
CA CYS A 195 -1.25 1.88 -10.54
C CYS A 195 -1.59 2.55 -9.21
N VAL A 196 -2.63 2.07 -8.53
CA VAL A 196 -3.10 2.58 -7.23
C VAL A 196 -2.00 2.54 -6.17
N SER A 197 -1.10 1.55 -6.25
CA SER A 197 0.07 1.41 -5.37
C SER A 197 1.18 2.41 -5.64
N LEU A 198 1.30 2.90 -6.87
CA LEU A 198 2.25 3.97 -7.22
C LEU A 198 1.75 5.35 -6.81
N MET A 199 0.44 5.49 -6.61
CA MET A 199 -0.20 6.74 -6.18
C MET A 199 -0.22 6.92 -4.65
N THR A 200 -0.04 5.84 -3.87
CA THR A 200 -0.10 5.89 -2.40
C THR A 200 0.84 6.91 -1.75
N PRO A 201 2.04 7.26 -2.28
CA PRO A 201 2.87 8.30 -1.68
C PRO A 201 2.25 9.70 -1.72
N THR A 202 1.19 9.92 -2.49
CA THR A 202 0.40 11.18 -2.45
C THR A 202 -0.75 11.12 -1.45
N PHE A 203 -1.01 9.95 -0.88
CA PHE A 203 -2.21 9.65 -0.07
C PHE A 203 -3.54 9.90 -0.80
N LEU A 204 -3.52 10.06 -2.12
CA LEU A 204 -4.67 10.10 -3.02
C LEU A 204 -4.74 8.78 -3.81
N SER A 205 -5.23 7.72 -3.16
CA SER A 205 -5.35 6.41 -3.78
C SER A 205 -6.54 5.64 -3.20
N ASP A 206 -7.32 5.01 -4.07
CA ASP A 206 -8.40 4.09 -3.71
C ASP A 206 -7.88 2.80 -3.05
N GLN A 207 -6.57 2.53 -3.11
CA GLN A 207 -5.93 1.43 -2.37
C GLN A 207 -6.28 1.46 -0.88
N PHE A 208 -6.40 2.63 -0.26
CA PHE A 208 -6.71 2.73 1.17
C PHE A 208 -8.15 2.28 1.50
N ASP A 209 -9.12 2.57 0.63
CA ASP A 209 -10.51 2.08 0.75
C ASP A 209 -10.59 0.57 0.52
N ALA A 210 -9.71 0.02 -0.32
CA ALA A 210 -9.60 -1.42 -0.51
C ALA A 210 -8.96 -2.15 0.69
N MET A 211 -8.12 -1.46 1.48
CA MET A 211 -7.39 -2.03 2.61
C MET A 211 -8.08 -1.85 3.96
N TYR A 212 -8.78 -0.74 4.16
CA TYR A 212 -9.37 -0.35 5.43
C TYR A 212 -10.82 0.09 5.24
N TYR A 213 -11.63 -0.03 6.29
CA TYR A 213 -12.97 0.56 6.29
C TYR A 213 -12.87 2.05 6.62
N VAL A 214 -12.75 2.90 5.59
CA VAL A 214 -12.49 4.34 5.74
C VAL A 214 -13.52 5.24 5.02
N PRO A 215 -14.81 5.17 5.41
CA PRO A 215 -15.89 5.82 4.67
C PRO A 215 -15.76 7.36 4.59
N SER A 216 -15.25 8.03 5.63
CA SER A 216 -15.03 9.48 5.58
C SER A 216 -13.89 9.87 4.65
N TYR A 217 -12.75 9.15 4.68
CA TYR A 217 -11.66 9.36 3.72
C TYR A 217 -12.15 9.10 2.30
N ARG A 218 -12.85 7.98 2.05
CA ARG A 218 -13.39 7.62 0.74
C ARG A 218 -14.29 8.71 0.16
N THR A 219 -15.21 9.23 0.97
CA THR A 219 -16.15 10.29 0.56
C THR A 219 -15.42 11.57 0.21
N TRP A 220 -14.40 11.93 0.99
CA TRP A 220 -13.53 13.08 0.69
C TRP A 220 -12.72 12.84 -0.58
N PHE A 221 -12.07 11.67 -0.71
CA PHE A 221 -11.21 11.27 -1.83
C PHE A 221 -11.92 11.38 -3.18
N PHE A 222 -13.17 10.90 -3.28
CA PHE A 222 -13.95 10.98 -4.52
C PHE A 222 -14.29 12.40 -4.99
N ARG A 223 -14.04 13.41 -4.16
CA ARG A 223 -14.23 14.83 -4.51
C ARG A 223 -12.92 15.53 -4.88
N GLN A 224 -11.79 14.83 -4.83
CA GLN A 224 -10.48 15.42 -5.07
C GLN A 224 -10.11 15.40 -6.54
N ASP A 225 -9.26 16.36 -6.91
CA ASP A 225 -8.54 16.34 -8.19
C ASP A 225 -7.36 15.37 -8.10
N LEU A 226 -7.36 14.34 -8.94
CA LEU A 226 -6.32 13.31 -8.95
C LEU A 226 -5.13 13.65 -9.85
N ARG A 227 -5.09 14.83 -10.51
CA ARG A 227 -3.92 15.25 -11.31
C ARG A 227 -2.59 15.12 -10.55
N PRO A 228 -2.45 15.57 -9.29
CA PRO A 228 -1.19 15.41 -8.55
C PRO A 228 -0.79 13.94 -8.34
N ALA A 229 -1.76 13.04 -8.16
CA ALA A 229 -1.50 11.60 -8.02
C ALA A 229 -0.98 10.98 -9.33
N TYR A 230 -1.55 11.37 -10.47
CA TYR A 230 -1.08 10.94 -11.79
C TYR A 230 0.26 11.57 -12.19
N GLU A 231 0.52 12.82 -11.80
CA GLU A 231 1.81 13.48 -11.98
C GLU A 231 2.91 12.80 -11.16
N TYR A 232 2.59 12.38 -9.94
CA TYR A 232 3.51 11.60 -9.10
C TYR A 232 3.74 10.18 -9.64
N HIS A 233 2.69 9.54 -10.16
CA HIS A 233 2.76 8.24 -10.82
C HIS A 233 3.69 8.25 -12.04
N ARG A 234 3.86 9.39 -12.70
CA ARG A 234 4.71 9.59 -13.88
C ARG A 234 6.20 9.81 -13.53
#